data_AF-A0A7W1I5S0-F1
#
_entry.id   AF-A0A7W1I5S0-F1
#
_cell.length_a   1.000
_cell.length_b   1.000
_cell.length_c   1.000
_cell.angle_alpha   90.00
_cell.angle_beta   90.00
_cell.angle_gamma   90.00
#
_symmetry.space_group_name_H-M   'P 1'
#
loop_
_entity.id
_entity.type
_entity.pdbx_description
1 polymer ?
#
loop_
_entity_poly.entity_id
_entity_poly.type
_entity_poly.pdbx_seq_one_letter_code
_entity_poly.pdbx_strand_id
1 'polypeptide(L)'
;MLESAEGDAAGERFEWHPEYRGQSVAAVRQSIRADLGHDQRAYALAIDGAEHAEHASLSTVIDLEKKWGAYNLDWSDADPDTLTEQIVAFERERERRRELFAWREQRQDQTVTPPP
;
A
#
# COMPACT_ATOMS: atom_id res chain seq x y z
N MET A 1 -16.03 8.59 32.17
CA MET A 1 -14.86 9.34 31.72
C MET A 1 -13.89 8.31 31.17
N LEU A 2 -14.07 7.95 29.89
CA LEU A 2 -13.22 7.00 29.16
C LEU A 2 -12.35 7.85 28.23
N GLU A 3 -11.32 8.46 28.82
CA GLU A 3 -10.24 9.11 28.07
C GLU A 3 -9.12 8.10 27.85
N SER A 4 -8.43 8.23 26.72
CA SER A 4 -7.18 7.54 26.34
C SER A 4 -7.32 6.32 25.41
N ALA A 5 -7.88 6.51 24.21
CA ALA A 5 -7.54 5.68 23.05
C ALA A 5 -6.83 6.47 21.93
N GLU A 6 -6.62 7.78 22.10
CA GLU A 6 -6.01 8.65 21.08
C GLU A 6 -4.50 8.89 21.30
N GLY A 7 -3.92 8.39 22.39
CA GLY A 7 -2.52 8.64 22.75
C GLY A 7 -1.48 7.71 22.12
N ASP A 8 -1.88 6.57 21.56
CA ASP A 8 -0.93 5.52 21.16
C ASP A 8 -0.48 5.64 19.69
N ALA A 9 -1.34 6.18 18.81
CA ALA A 9 -1.06 6.25 17.37
C ALA A 9 -0.02 7.31 16.97
N ALA A 10 0.23 8.32 17.82
CA ALA A 10 1.18 9.42 17.51
C ALA A 10 2.64 9.09 17.87
N GLY A 11 2.87 8.07 18.70
CA GLY A 11 4.21 7.69 19.17
C GLY A 11 4.81 6.48 18.46
N GLU A 12 3.99 5.71 17.75
CA GLU A 12 4.41 4.43 17.20
C GLU A 12 5.25 4.59 15.93
N ARG A 13 6.36 3.84 15.89
CA ARG A 13 7.35 3.87 14.82
C ARG A 13 7.57 2.47 14.29
N PHE A 14 7.98 2.40 13.03
CA PHE A 14 8.50 1.15 12.47
C PHE A 14 9.93 0.93 12.95
N GLU A 15 10.23 -0.22 13.53
CA GLU A 15 11.54 -0.57 14.07
C GLU A 15 12.30 -1.54 13.15
N TRP A 16 11.56 -2.45 12.51
CA TRP A 16 12.10 -3.55 11.71
C TRP A 16 11.76 -3.46 10.23
N HIS A 17 10.78 -2.63 9.85
CA HIS A 17 10.35 -2.48 8.47
C HIS A 17 11.50 -2.04 7.55
N PRO A 18 11.78 -2.77 6.44
CA PRO A 18 12.92 -2.48 5.59
C PRO A 18 12.91 -1.07 4.99
N GLU A 19 11.72 -0.55 4.69
CA GLU A 19 11.56 0.74 4.01
C GLU A 19 11.19 1.89 4.97
N TYR A 20 10.58 1.58 6.12
CA TYR A 20 9.97 2.57 7.01
C TYR A 20 10.70 2.71 8.35
N ARG A 21 11.80 1.98 8.55
CA ARG A 21 12.55 1.98 9.81
C ARG A 21 12.85 3.39 10.32
N GLY A 22 12.48 3.65 11.58
CA GLY A 22 12.64 4.93 12.27
C GLY A 22 11.56 5.97 11.97
N GLN A 23 10.74 5.75 10.94
CA GLN A 23 9.62 6.62 10.61
C GLN A 23 8.43 6.35 11.53
N SER A 24 7.65 7.40 11.83
CA SER A 24 6.40 7.25 12.56
C SER A 24 5.31 6.73 11.63
N VAL A 25 4.33 6.02 12.20
CA VAL A 25 3.16 5.53 11.43
C VAL A 25 2.43 6.69 10.76
N ALA A 26 2.31 7.84 11.43
CA ALA A 26 1.68 9.02 10.86
C ALA A 26 2.43 9.56 9.63
N ALA A 27 3.77 9.57 9.67
CA ALA A 27 4.58 10.01 8.53
C ALA A 27 4.44 9.03 7.35
N VAL A 28 4.50 7.74 7.62
CA VAL A 28 4.34 6.68 6.60
C VAL A 28 2.96 6.74 5.96
N ARG A 29 1.90 6.89 6.77
CA ARG A 29 0.53 7.11 6.28
C ARG A 29 0.46 8.29 5.31
N GLN A 30 1.05 9.43 5.70
CA GLN A 30 1.04 10.63 4.86
C GLN A 30 1.81 10.42 3.55
N SER A 31 2.97 9.75 3.61
CA SER A 31 3.76 9.41 2.42
C SER A 31 2.98 8.49 1.48
N ILE A 32 2.40 7.40 1.99
CA ILE A 32 1.61 6.46 1.19
C ILE A 32 0.44 7.16 0.52
N ARG A 33 -0.30 8.02 1.26
CA ARG A 33 -1.42 8.78 0.69
C ARG A 33 -0.97 9.70 -0.44
N ALA A 34 0.14 10.40 -0.26
CA ALA A 34 0.68 11.30 -1.27
C ALA A 34 1.12 10.54 -2.54
N ASP A 35 1.86 9.44 -2.35
CA ASP A 35 2.33 8.59 -3.44
C ASP A 35 1.17 7.94 -4.18
N LEU A 36 0.20 7.38 -3.47
CA LEU A 36 -0.99 6.75 -4.04
C LEU A 36 -1.78 7.76 -4.89
N GLY A 37 -2.05 8.94 -4.34
CA GLY A 37 -2.79 9.97 -5.08
C GLY A 37 -2.03 10.49 -6.30
N HIS A 38 -0.70 10.60 -6.22
CA HIS A 38 0.13 10.91 -7.38
C HIS A 38 0.02 9.82 -8.45
N ASP A 39 0.17 8.57 -8.04
CA ASP A 39 0.25 7.43 -8.93
C ASP A 39 -1.10 7.09 -9.58
N GLN A 40 -2.23 7.27 -8.87
CA GLN A 40 -3.56 7.14 -9.47
C GLN A 40 -3.77 8.15 -10.61
N ARG A 41 -3.29 9.39 -10.45
CA ARG A 41 -3.34 10.39 -11.53
C ARG A 41 -2.41 10.04 -12.67
N ALA A 42 -1.20 9.57 -12.37
CA ALA A 42 -0.24 9.13 -13.39
C ALA A 42 -0.79 7.94 -14.19
N TYR A 43 -1.46 7.00 -13.52
CA TYR A 43 -2.12 5.86 -14.14
C TYR A 43 -3.24 6.30 -15.08
N ALA A 44 -4.15 7.15 -14.62
CA ALA A 44 -5.22 7.69 -15.47
C ALA A 44 -4.66 8.38 -16.73
N LEU A 45 -3.64 9.22 -16.58
CA LEU A 45 -2.97 9.88 -17.69
C LEU A 45 -2.26 8.89 -18.64
N ALA A 46 -1.69 7.81 -18.12
CA ALA A 46 -1.03 6.80 -18.94
C ALA A 46 -2.05 5.99 -19.77
N ILE A 47 -3.19 5.64 -19.18
CA ILE A 47 -4.30 4.98 -19.88
C ILE A 47 -4.85 5.88 -21.00
N ASP A 48 -5.09 7.17 -20.72
CA ASP A 48 -5.59 8.13 -21.70
C ASP A 48 -4.54 8.47 -22.78
N GLY A 49 -3.26 8.55 -22.41
CA GLY A 49 -2.15 8.93 -23.29
C GLY A 49 -1.62 7.83 -24.20
N ALA A 50 -2.16 6.60 -24.11
CA ALA A 50 -1.72 5.44 -24.88
C ALA A 50 -1.77 5.67 -26.41
N GLU A 51 -2.61 6.60 -26.88
CA GLU A 51 -2.74 6.94 -28.30
C GLU A 51 -1.50 7.64 -28.91
N HIS A 52 -0.66 8.30 -28.09
CA HIS A 52 0.45 9.14 -28.57
C HIS A 52 1.84 8.59 -28.26
N ALA A 53 1.99 7.80 -27.19
CA ALA A 53 3.27 7.26 -26.73
C ALA A 53 3.12 5.89 -26.04
N GLU A 54 2.48 4.95 -26.75
CA GLU A 54 2.05 3.64 -26.26
C GLU A 54 3.08 2.91 -25.39
N HIS A 55 4.34 2.78 -25.83
CA HIS A 55 5.35 2.03 -25.09
C HIS A 55 5.72 2.67 -23.73
N ALA A 56 5.78 4.00 -23.65
CA ALA A 56 6.07 4.69 -22.41
C ALA A 56 4.88 4.58 -21.43
N SER A 57 3.66 4.78 -21.94
CA SER A 57 2.43 4.63 -21.18
C SER A 57 2.24 3.21 -20.63
N LEU A 58 2.50 2.18 -21.45
CA LEU A 58 2.41 0.78 -21.02
C LEU A 58 3.42 0.44 -19.92
N SER A 59 4.66 0.96 -20.00
CA SER A 59 5.65 0.76 -18.93
C SER A 59 5.16 1.34 -17.61
N THR A 60 4.65 2.58 -17.64
CA THR A 60 4.10 3.24 -16.45
C THR A 60 2.93 2.46 -15.86
N VAL A 61 1.98 2.02 -16.69
CA VAL A 61 0.85 1.17 -16.25
C VAL A 61 1.36 -0.09 -15.56
N ILE A 62 2.28 -0.83 -16.19
CA ILE A 62 2.81 -2.09 -15.64
C ILE A 62 3.52 -1.86 -14.30
N ASP A 63 4.31 -0.80 -14.18
CA ASP A 63 5.07 -0.53 -12.95
C ASP A 63 4.14 -0.12 -11.79
N LEU A 64 3.11 0.67 -12.07
CA LEU A 64 2.11 1.06 -11.07
C LEU A 64 1.21 -0.13 -10.66
N GLU A 65 0.81 -0.97 -11.61
CA GLU A 65 0.08 -2.21 -11.35
C GLU A 65 0.88 -3.19 -10.47
N LYS A 66 2.21 -3.27 -10.67
CA LYS A 66 3.08 -4.08 -9.80
C LYS A 66 3.17 -3.50 -8.40
N LYS A 67 3.31 -2.17 -8.28
CA LYS A 67 3.46 -1.48 -7.00
C LYS A 67 2.21 -1.59 -6.14
N TRP A 68 1.06 -1.12 -6.65
CA TRP A 68 -0.16 -0.99 -5.87
C TRP A 68 -1.09 -2.19 -5.98
N GLY A 69 -1.04 -2.92 -7.10
CA GLY A 69 -1.72 -4.19 -7.29
C GLY A 69 -1.22 -5.31 -6.37
N ALA A 70 -0.13 -5.07 -5.62
CA ALA A 70 0.27 -5.93 -4.51
C ALA A 70 -0.70 -5.81 -3.33
N TYR A 71 -1.30 -4.64 -3.11
CA TYR A 71 -2.19 -4.31 -1.98
C TYR A 71 -3.68 -4.44 -2.34
N ASN A 72 -4.07 -3.94 -3.50
CA ASN A 72 -5.44 -3.94 -4.02
C ASN A 72 -5.41 -4.01 -5.55
N LEU A 73 -6.16 -4.94 -6.16
CA LEU A 73 -6.20 -5.06 -7.62
C LEU A 73 -6.96 -3.90 -8.29
N ASP A 74 -7.89 -3.29 -7.57
CA ASP A 74 -8.67 -2.13 -8.02
C ASP A 74 -8.10 -0.81 -7.44
N TRP A 75 -6.79 -0.77 -7.18
CA TRP A 75 -6.14 0.35 -6.50
C TRP A 75 -6.32 1.69 -7.24
N SER A 76 -6.42 1.67 -8.57
CA SER A 76 -6.55 2.86 -9.41
C SER A 76 -7.86 3.61 -9.15
N ASP A 77 -8.94 2.87 -8.86
CA ASP A 77 -10.29 3.40 -8.65
C ASP A 77 -10.70 3.43 -7.17
N ALA A 78 -9.88 2.85 -6.29
CA ALA A 78 -10.13 2.85 -4.86
C ALA A 78 -10.05 4.26 -4.26
N ASP A 79 -10.88 4.51 -3.24
CA ASP A 79 -10.78 5.72 -2.43
C ASP A 79 -9.37 5.81 -1.79
N PRO A 80 -8.62 6.90 -2.02
CA PRO A 80 -7.23 7.01 -1.60
C PRO A 80 -7.07 6.91 -0.07
N ASP A 81 -8.02 7.46 0.68
CA ASP A 81 -7.94 7.52 2.14
C ASP A 81 -8.18 6.13 2.73
N THR A 82 -9.20 5.45 2.23
CA THR A 82 -9.53 4.08 2.59
C THR A 82 -8.40 3.12 2.25
N LEU A 83 -7.85 3.21 1.04
CA LEU A 83 -6.75 2.33 0.61
C LEU A 83 -5.46 2.62 1.41
N THR A 84 -5.18 3.89 1.71
CA THR A 84 -4.04 4.25 2.57
C THR A 84 -4.14 3.57 3.93
N GLU A 85 -5.29 3.64 4.61
CA GLU A 85 -5.44 3.00 5.92
C GLU A 85 -5.29 1.47 5.85
N GLN A 86 -5.77 0.84 4.77
CA GLN A 86 -5.58 -0.60 4.56
C GLN A 86 -4.11 -0.97 4.38
N ILE A 87 -3.36 -0.20 3.58
CA ILE A 87 -1.93 -0.44 3.37
C ILE A 87 -1.17 -0.24 4.68
N VAL A 88 -1.44 0.85 5.41
CA VAL A 88 -0.81 1.10 6.71
C VAL A 88 -1.11 -0.03 7.70
N ALA A 89 -2.36 -0.49 7.79
CA ALA A 89 -2.73 -1.61 8.64
C ALA A 89 -2.00 -2.91 8.27
N PHE A 90 -1.83 -3.16 6.97
CA PHE A 90 -1.03 -4.30 6.50
C PHE A 90 0.44 -4.19 6.92
N GLU A 91 1.10 -3.07 6.65
CA GLU A 91 2.52 -2.91 6.98
C GLU A 91 2.77 -2.94 8.49
N ARG A 92 1.77 -2.51 9.27
CA ARG A 92 1.74 -2.63 10.72
C ARG A 92 1.67 -4.07 11.20
N GLU A 93 0.83 -4.88 10.57
CA GLU A 93 0.75 -6.30 10.89
C GLU A 93 2.03 -7.04 10.48
N ARG A 94 2.63 -6.66 9.35
CA ARG A 94 3.93 -7.16 8.90
C ARG A 94 5.05 -6.82 9.89
N GLU A 95 5.12 -5.57 10.36
CA GLU A 95 6.02 -5.12 11.42
C GLU A 95 5.83 -5.96 12.69
N ARG A 96 4.58 -6.16 13.12
CA ARG A 96 4.24 -6.95 14.31
C ARG A 96 4.73 -8.39 14.20
N ARG A 97 4.59 -9.00 13.03
CA ARG A 97 5.07 -10.37 12.76
C ARG A 97 6.56 -10.44 12.46
N ARG A 98 7.23 -9.29 12.27
CA ARG A 98 8.60 -9.17 11.76
C ARG A 98 8.79 -9.92 10.44
N GLU A 99 7.73 -9.98 9.63
CA GLU A 99 7.71 -10.68 8.35
C GLU A 99 8.38 -9.84 7.26
N LEU A 100 9.19 -10.47 6.42
CA LEU A 100 9.90 -9.77 5.33
C LEU A 100 9.16 -9.82 3.98
N PHE A 101 7.91 -10.29 3.91
CA PHE A 101 7.23 -10.61 2.64
C PHE A 101 6.21 -9.56 2.14
N ALA A 102 5.90 -9.60 0.84
CA ALA A 102 4.91 -8.73 0.18
C ALA A 102 3.49 -9.33 0.25
N TRP A 103 2.48 -8.53 0.60
CA TRP A 103 1.07 -8.91 0.85
C TRP A 103 0.45 -9.90 -0.14
N ARG A 104 0.82 -9.81 -1.44
CA ARG A 104 0.29 -10.68 -2.50
C ARG A 104 0.57 -12.17 -2.25
N GLU A 105 1.72 -12.53 -1.69
CA GLU A 105 2.06 -13.93 -1.37
C GLU A 105 1.20 -14.46 -0.22
N GLN A 106 0.85 -13.60 0.74
CA GLN A 106 0.07 -13.99 1.92
C GLN A 106 -1.41 -14.29 1.60
N ARG A 107 -2.00 -13.64 0.59
CA ARG A 107 -3.36 -13.99 0.12
C ARG A 107 -3.40 -15.29 -0.67
N GLN A 108 -2.35 -15.63 -1.41
CA GLN A 108 -2.27 -16.90 -2.14
C GLN A 108 -2.18 -18.09 -1.16
N ASP A 109 -1.45 -17.93 -0.06
CA ASP A 109 -1.31 -18.95 0.98
C ASP A 109 -2.61 -19.18 1.79
N GLN A 110 -3.48 -18.16 1.89
CA GLN A 110 -4.79 -18.29 2.55
C GLN A 110 -5.87 -18.95 1.67
N THR A 111 -5.66 -19.07 0.36
CA THR A 111 -6.57 -19.81 -0.54
C THR A 111 -6.26 -21.31 -0.64
N VAL A 112 -5.20 -21.79 0.04
CA VAL A 112 -4.89 -23.21 0.13
C VAL A 112 -5.44 -23.75 1.45
N THR A 113 -6.69 -24.23 1.43
CA THR A 113 -7.21 -25.05 2.54
C THR A 113 -6.40 -26.36 2.63
N PRO A 114 -5.93 -26.80 3.82
CA PRO A 114 -5.15 -28.03 4.04
C PRO A 114 -5.97 -29.34 3.81
N PRO A 115 -5.31 -30.53 3.82
CA PRO A 115 -5.76 -31.79 3.15
C PRO A 115 -6.94 -32.48 3.87
N PRO A 116 -7.54 -33.53 3.25
CA PRO A 116 -8.70 -34.24 3.82
C PRO A 116 -8.47 -34.86 5.20
#